data_AF-A0A6L5Z330-F1
#
_entry.id   AF-A0A6L5Z330-F1
#
_cell.length_a   1.000
_cell.length_b   1.000
_cell.length_c   1.000
_cell.angle_alpha   90.00
_cell.angle_beta   90.00
_cell.angle_gamma   90.00
#
_symmetry.space_group_name_H-M   'P 1'
#
loop_
_entity.id
_entity.type
_entity.pdbx_description
1 polymer ?
#
loop_
_entity_poly.entity_id
_entity_poly.type
_entity_poly.pdbx_seq_one_letter_code
_entity_poly.pdbx_strand_id
1 'polypeptide(L)'
;MDRICNRLFREDETLAPRTILGAALLAYLIVLLRGWLGWIYYPLVPVMVLALALLTYALLRALLPRLDRTGQGGDPVIVWGTPALFAVAGLHGFGIWFLPAFAGGAALIAWRAPELLELLPRPGRQRRPM
;
A
#
# COMPACT_ATOMS: atom_id res chain seq x y z
N MET A 1 13.23 22.53 6.06
CA MET A 1 12.45 21.36 5.59
C MET A 1 11.82 20.58 6.74
N ASP A 2 12.54 20.36 7.85
CA ASP A 2 12.07 19.55 8.98
C ASP A 2 10.79 20.03 9.67
N ARG A 3 10.49 21.34 9.68
CA ARG A 3 9.23 21.86 10.27
C ARG A 3 8.00 21.64 9.40
N ILE A 4 8.15 21.65 8.07
CA ILE A 4 7.03 21.40 7.14
C ILE A 4 6.75 19.90 7.10
N CYS A 5 7.80 19.09 7.01
CA CYS A 5 7.74 17.65 7.21
C CYS A 5 7.08 17.33 8.55
N ASN A 6 7.60 17.85 9.67
CA ASN A 6 6.99 17.58 10.97
C ASN A 6 5.55 18.10 11.10
N ARG A 7 5.14 19.18 10.43
CA ARG A 7 3.70 19.57 10.42
C ARG A 7 2.85 18.60 9.61
N LEU A 8 3.30 18.17 8.43
CA LEU A 8 2.63 17.13 7.65
C LEU A 8 2.62 15.76 8.35
N PHE A 9 3.53 15.52 9.30
CA PHE A 9 3.76 14.23 9.95
C PHE A 9 3.35 14.16 11.43
N ARG A 10 2.97 15.28 12.08
CA ARG A 10 2.37 15.29 13.43
C ARG A 10 0.85 15.22 13.42
N GLU A 11 0.21 15.48 12.29
CA GLU A 11 -1.18 15.08 12.02
C GLU A 11 -1.23 13.58 11.75
N ASP A 12 -0.91 12.82 12.79
CA ASP A 12 -1.03 11.39 12.82
C ASP A 12 -2.52 11.06 12.98
N GLU A 13 -3.23 10.88 11.88
CA GLU A 13 -4.49 10.13 11.83
C GLU A 13 -4.57 9.47 10.46
N THR A 14 -3.85 8.36 10.32
CA THR A 14 -3.99 7.32 9.28
C THR A 14 -4.63 7.82 7.99
N LEU A 15 -3.87 8.41 7.04
CA LEU A 15 -4.32 8.68 5.66
C LEU A 15 -5.86 8.71 5.57
N ALA A 16 -6.49 9.79 6.07
CA ALA A 16 -7.93 9.76 6.39
C ALA A 16 -8.70 9.01 5.30
N PRO A 17 -9.70 8.15 5.60
CA PRO A 17 -10.35 7.30 4.60
C PRO A 17 -10.77 8.07 3.33
N ARG A 18 -11.07 9.36 3.48
CA ARG A 18 -11.31 10.34 2.41
C ARG A 18 -10.12 10.55 1.47
N THR A 19 -8.90 10.67 1.98
CA THR A 19 -7.66 10.82 1.21
C THR A 19 -7.31 9.55 0.46
N ILE A 20 -7.52 8.38 1.07
CA ILE A 20 -7.34 7.07 0.41
C ILE A 20 -8.37 6.91 -0.71
N LEU A 21 -9.64 7.18 -0.41
CA LEU A 21 -10.72 7.15 -1.39
C LEU A 21 -10.45 8.15 -2.53
N GLY A 22 -10.00 9.37 -2.21
CA GLY A 22 -9.62 10.39 -3.18
C GLY A 22 -8.46 9.95 -4.07
N ALA A 23 -7.42 9.32 -3.50
CA ALA A 23 -6.29 8.78 -4.26
C ALA A 23 -6.73 7.62 -5.19
N ALA A 24 -7.59 6.73 -4.71
CA ALA A 24 -8.13 5.63 -5.51
C ALA A 24 -9.02 6.13 -6.65
N LEU A 25 -9.93 7.08 -6.37
CA LEU A 25 -10.78 7.72 -7.37
C LEU A 25 -9.95 8.49 -8.40
N LEU A 26 -8.91 9.20 -7.97
CA LEU A 26 -8.01 9.92 -8.87
C LEU A 26 -7.24 8.95 -9.78
N ALA A 27 -6.67 7.88 -9.24
CA ALA A 27 -5.99 6.86 -10.04
C ALA A 27 -6.94 6.23 -11.06
N TYR A 28 -8.17 5.91 -10.65
CA TYR A 28 -9.19 5.34 -11.53
C TYR A 28 -9.63 6.33 -12.62
N LEU A 29 -9.83 7.60 -12.28
CA LEU A 29 -10.17 8.67 -13.22
C LEU A 29 -9.09 8.84 -14.29
N ILE A 30 -7.82 8.81 -13.91
CA ILE A 30 -6.69 8.91 -14.86
C ILE A 30 -6.70 7.75 -15.87
N VAL A 31 -7.06 6.53 -15.43
CA VAL A 31 -7.21 5.37 -16.33
C VAL A 31 -8.42 5.52 -17.25
N LEU A 32 -9.56 5.96 -16.73
CA LEU A 32 -10.80 6.11 -17.50
C LEU A 32 -10.65 7.18 -18.59
N LEU A 33 -9.91 8.24 -18.28
CA LEU A 33 -9.58 9.31 -19.22
C LEU A 33 -8.42 8.97 -20.17
N ARG A 34 -7.76 7.80 -20.03
CA ARG A 34 -6.62 7.41 -20.88
C ARG A 34 -6.94 7.48 -22.37
N GLY A 35 -8.13 7.04 -22.77
CA GLY A 35 -8.58 7.08 -24.17
C GLY A 35 -8.83 8.50 -24.70
N TRP A 36 -9.20 9.44 -23.82
CA TRP A 36 -9.52 10.83 -24.15
C TRP A 36 -8.30 11.77 -24.08
N LEU A 37 -7.38 11.50 -23.15
CA LEU A 37 -6.22 12.35 -22.85
C LEU A 37 -5.06 12.20 -23.85
N GLY A 38 -5.01 11.10 -24.61
CA GLY A 38 -3.96 10.85 -25.58
C GLY A 38 -2.56 10.98 -24.96
N TRP A 39 -1.75 11.91 -25.47
CA TRP A 39 -0.36 12.10 -25.04
C TRP A 39 -0.21 12.81 -23.68
N ILE A 40 -1.26 13.51 -23.23
CA ILE A 40 -1.28 14.20 -21.91
C ILE A 40 -1.44 13.18 -20.76
N TYR A 41 -1.75 11.92 -21.08
CA TYR A 41 -1.77 10.84 -20.11
C TYR A 41 -0.40 10.56 -19.49
N TYR A 42 0.68 10.61 -20.27
CA TYR A 42 2.03 10.27 -19.82
C TYR A 42 2.51 11.07 -18.59
N PRO A 43 2.36 12.40 -18.52
CA PRO A 43 2.71 13.16 -17.31
C PRO A 43 1.79 12.91 -16.11
N LEU A 44 0.61 12.32 -16.30
CA LEU A 44 -0.30 11.95 -15.21
C LEU A 44 -0.01 10.55 -14.64
N VAL A 45 0.75 9.72 -15.36
CA VAL A 45 1.17 8.38 -14.89
C VAL A 45 1.93 8.46 -13.55
N PRO A 46 2.91 9.36 -13.34
CA PRO A 46 3.58 9.50 -12.04
C PRO A 46 2.61 9.83 -10.89
N VAL A 47 1.60 10.68 -11.15
CA VAL A 47 0.59 11.04 -10.14
C VAL A 47 -0.28 9.84 -9.78
N MET A 48 -0.70 9.08 -10.79
CA MET A 48 -1.44 7.82 -10.61
C MET A 48 -0.61 6.81 -9.80
N VAL A 49 0.67 6.63 -10.15
CA VAL A 49 1.58 5.72 -9.42
C VAL A 49 1.76 6.15 -7.98
N LEU A 50 1.93 7.44 -7.70
CA LEU A 50 2.03 7.98 -6.35
C LEU A 50 0.74 7.73 -5.54
N ALA A 51 -0.42 7.97 -6.15
CA ALA A 51 -1.72 7.74 -5.52
C ALA A 51 -1.93 6.25 -5.17
N LEU A 52 -1.57 5.34 -6.09
CA LEU A 52 -1.62 3.90 -5.87
C LEU A 52 -0.60 3.43 -4.81
N ALA A 53 0.56 4.07 -4.72
CA ALA A 53 1.56 3.77 -3.68
C ALA A 53 1.04 4.12 -2.29
N LEU A 54 0.38 5.27 -2.14
CA LEU A 54 -0.28 5.67 -0.88
C LEU A 54 -1.41 4.71 -0.50
N LEU A 55 -2.21 4.28 -1.48
CA LEU A 55 -3.25 3.27 -1.29
C LEU A 55 -2.66 1.93 -0.81
N THR A 56 -1.60 1.47 -1.47
CA THR A 56 -0.89 0.23 -1.11
C THR A 56 -0.32 0.32 0.31
N TYR A 57 0.33 1.42 0.65
CA TYR A 57 0.85 1.67 1.99
C TYR A 57 -0.26 1.61 3.05
N ALA A 58 -1.40 2.28 2.84
CA ALA A 58 -2.51 2.25 3.78
C ALA A 58 -3.10 0.85 3.96
N LEU A 59 -3.28 0.13 2.86
CA LEU A 59 -3.81 -1.23 2.87
C LEU A 59 -2.88 -2.16 3.67
N LEU A 60 -1.58 -2.17 3.35
CA LEU A 60 -0.62 -3.01 4.04
C LEU A 60 -0.51 -2.62 5.53
N ARG A 61 -0.54 -1.33 5.87
CA ARG A 61 -0.51 -0.86 7.27
C ARG A 61 -1.73 -1.36 8.07
N ALA A 62 -2.88 -1.48 7.43
CA ALA A 62 -4.09 -2.03 8.06
C ALA A 62 -4.09 -3.56 8.16
N LEU A 63 -3.42 -4.25 7.24
CA LEU A 63 -3.40 -5.72 7.16
C LEU A 63 -2.26 -6.35 7.97
N LEU A 64 -1.06 -5.78 7.96
CA LEU A 64 0.12 -6.35 8.61
C LEU A 64 -0.05 -6.59 10.12
N PRO A 65 -0.66 -5.69 10.93
CA PRO A 65 -0.93 -5.98 12.35
C PRO A 65 -1.87 -7.16 12.57
N ARG A 66 -2.64 -7.59 11.56
CA ARG A 66 -3.52 -8.76 11.63
C ARG A 66 -2.78 -10.07 11.35
N LEU A 67 -1.53 -10.02 10.88
CA LEU A 67 -0.62 -11.18 10.78
C LEU A 67 -0.13 -11.62 12.15
N ASP A 68 0.26 -10.66 13.00
CA ASP A 68 0.82 -10.97 14.33
C ASP A 68 -0.28 -11.14 15.36
N ARG A 69 -0.83 -12.35 15.40
CA ARG A 69 -1.59 -12.80 16.55
C ARG A 69 -0.91 -14.00 17.16
N THR A 70 -0.24 -13.73 18.27
CA THR A 70 0.14 -14.64 19.36
C THR A 70 -1.01 -15.50 19.94
N GLY A 71 -2.10 -15.81 19.22
CA GLY A 71 -3.00 -16.89 19.62
C GLY A 71 -4.49 -16.84 19.25
N GLN A 72 -5.02 -15.84 18.53
CA GLN A 72 -6.47 -15.79 18.25
C GLN A 72 -6.82 -15.38 16.81
N GLY A 73 -6.87 -16.33 15.88
CA GLY A 73 -7.84 -16.30 14.76
C GLY A 73 -7.72 -15.16 13.74
N GLY A 74 -6.52 -14.79 13.29
CA GLY A 74 -6.38 -14.12 11.99
C GLY A 74 -6.43 -15.19 10.91
N ASP A 75 -7.49 -15.26 10.10
CA ASP A 75 -7.58 -16.22 9.01
C ASP A 75 -6.45 -15.95 7.99
N PRO A 76 -5.48 -16.87 7.81
CA PRO A 76 -4.36 -16.67 6.90
C PRO A 76 -4.82 -16.42 5.46
N VAL A 77 -6.01 -16.91 5.09
CA VAL A 77 -6.64 -16.66 3.78
C VAL A 77 -6.99 -15.18 3.63
N ILE A 78 -7.54 -14.53 4.67
CA ILE A 78 -7.86 -13.09 4.61
C ILE A 78 -6.57 -12.27 4.56
N VAL A 79 -5.58 -12.68 5.35
CA VAL A 79 -4.37 -11.88 5.54
C VAL A 79 -3.43 -11.93 4.33
N TRP A 80 -3.30 -13.08 3.67
CA TRP A 80 -2.51 -13.21 2.44
C TRP A 80 -3.35 -13.07 1.17
N GLY A 81 -4.62 -13.45 1.22
CA GLY A 81 -5.55 -13.31 0.10
C GLY A 81 -5.90 -11.86 -0.20
N THR A 82 -6.01 -10.98 0.79
CA THR A 82 -6.33 -9.56 0.53
C THR A 82 -5.21 -8.84 -0.24
N PRO A 83 -3.92 -8.91 0.15
CA PRO A 83 -2.83 -8.35 -0.63
C PRO A 83 -2.68 -9.01 -2.01
N ALA A 84 -2.88 -10.32 -2.11
CA ALA A 84 -2.81 -11.04 -3.38
C ALA A 84 -3.92 -10.61 -4.34
N LEU A 85 -5.17 -10.53 -3.86
CA LEU A 85 -6.31 -10.02 -4.63
C LEU A 85 -6.10 -8.57 -5.02
N PHE A 86 -5.57 -7.74 -4.12
CA PHE A 86 -5.24 -6.36 -4.43
C PHE A 86 -4.16 -6.27 -5.52
N ALA A 87 -3.14 -7.11 -5.48
CA ALA A 87 -2.11 -7.15 -6.51
C ALA A 87 -2.66 -7.60 -7.86
N VAL A 88 -3.50 -8.64 -7.89
CA VAL A 88 -4.14 -9.14 -9.12
C VAL A 88 -5.11 -8.10 -9.69
N ALA A 89 -5.98 -7.51 -8.87
CA ALA A 89 -6.93 -6.48 -9.28
C ALA A 89 -6.21 -5.20 -9.74
N GLY A 90 -5.15 -4.82 -9.03
CA GLY A 90 -4.31 -3.68 -9.37
C GLY A 90 -3.59 -3.88 -10.71
N LEU A 91 -2.99 -5.05 -10.93
CA LEU A 91 -2.35 -5.38 -12.19
C LEU A 91 -3.35 -5.44 -13.35
N HIS A 92 -4.56 -5.96 -13.12
CA HIS A 92 -5.62 -5.98 -14.13
C HIS A 92 -6.12 -4.58 -14.49
N GLY A 93 -6.35 -3.71 -13.48
CA GLY A 93 -6.90 -2.37 -13.68
C GLY A 93 -5.89 -1.33 -14.18
N PHE A 94 -4.64 -1.41 -13.72
CA PHE A 94 -3.61 -0.39 -13.98
C PHE A 94 -2.42 -0.92 -14.81
N GLY A 95 -2.40 -2.21 -15.12
CA GLY A 95 -1.34 -2.83 -15.91
C GLY A 95 0.02 -2.77 -15.21
N ILE A 96 1.09 -2.69 -16.01
CA ILE A 96 2.47 -2.68 -15.52
C ILE A 96 2.77 -1.49 -14.58
N TRP A 97 2.02 -0.40 -14.68
CA TRP A 97 2.17 0.78 -13.83
C TRP A 97 1.79 0.53 -12.36
N PHE A 98 1.08 -0.56 -12.08
CA PHE A 98 0.80 -0.95 -10.71
C PHE A 98 2.06 -1.44 -9.96
N LEU A 99 3.01 -2.07 -10.65
CA LEU A 99 4.22 -2.61 -10.02
C LEU A 99 5.07 -1.55 -9.29
N PRO A 100 5.44 -0.41 -9.91
CA PRO A 100 6.17 0.64 -9.20
C PRO A 100 5.36 1.25 -8.06
N ALA A 101 4.04 1.33 -8.19
CA ALA A 101 3.17 1.81 -7.11
C ALA A 101 3.17 0.84 -5.92
N PHE A 102 3.03 -0.46 -6.20
CA PHE A 102 3.04 -1.51 -5.17
C PHE A 102 4.39 -1.54 -4.44
N ALA A 103 5.50 -1.50 -5.19
CA ALA A 103 6.84 -1.41 -4.64
C ALA A 103 7.03 -0.13 -3.80
N GLY A 104 6.54 1.02 -4.29
CA GLY A 104 6.58 2.28 -3.54
C GLY A 104 5.80 2.23 -2.23
N GLY A 105 4.61 1.62 -2.21
CA GLY A 105 3.83 1.41 -0.99
C GLY A 105 4.49 0.48 0.01
N ALA A 106 5.09 -0.62 -0.46
CA ALA A 106 5.87 -1.53 0.37
C ALA A 106 7.14 -0.85 0.93
N ALA A 107 7.84 -0.05 0.13
CA ALA A 107 9.00 0.73 0.56
C ALA A 107 8.62 1.79 1.60
N LEU A 108 7.45 2.43 1.46
CA LEU A 108 6.93 3.35 2.47
C LEU A 108 6.69 2.64 3.80
N ILE A 109 6.20 1.40 3.81
CA ILE A 109 6.10 0.61 5.04
C ILE A 109 7.49 0.31 5.61
N ALA A 110 8.43 -0.16 4.79
CA ALA A 110 9.77 -0.46 5.25
C ALA A 110 10.46 0.76 5.88
N TRP A 111 10.15 1.97 5.41
CA TRP A 111 10.71 3.20 5.95
C TRP A 111 9.95 3.74 7.17
N ARG A 112 8.61 3.65 7.20
CA ARG A 112 7.77 4.31 8.21
C ARG A 112 7.30 3.42 9.34
N ALA A 113 7.14 2.13 9.09
CA ALA A 113 6.68 1.15 10.06
C ALA A 113 7.43 -0.18 9.86
N PRO A 114 8.78 -0.17 9.92
CA PRO A 114 9.60 -1.38 9.73
C PRO A 114 9.21 -2.51 10.68
N GLU A 115 8.73 -2.19 11.88
CA GLU A 115 8.22 -3.14 12.87
C GLU A 115 7.09 -4.02 12.33
N LEU A 116 6.28 -3.53 11.39
CA LEU A 116 5.22 -4.32 10.75
C LEU A 116 5.76 -5.40 9.80
N LEU A 117 6.99 -5.24 9.32
CA LEU A 117 7.67 -6.25 8.50
C LEU A 117 8.36 -7.32 9.34
N GLU A 118 8.64 -7.05 10.62
CA GLU A 118 9.18 -8.06 11.54
C GLU A 118 8.13 -9.11 11.94
N LEU A 119 6.85 -8.80 11.75
CA LEU A 119 5.70 -9.70 11.91
C LEU A 119 5.64 -10.78 10.82
N LEU A 120 6.36 -10.58 9.71
CA LEU A 120 6.52 -11.61 8.70
C LEU A 120 7.40 -12.72 9.29
N PRO A 121 6.95 -13.99 9.28
CA PRO A 121 7.72 -15.08 9.86
C PRO A 121 9.10 -15.13 9.21
N ARG A 122 10.15 -14.80 9.98
CA ARG A 122 11.53 -14.97 9.51
C ARG A 122 11.74 -16.47 9.23
N PRO A 123 12.06 -16.86 7.99
CA PRO A 123 12.40 -18.25 7.71
C PRO A 123 13.71 -18.55 8.45
N GLY A 124 13.63 -19.34 9.53
CA GLY A 124 14.82 -19.86 10.20
C GLY A 124 14.87 -19.82 11.73
N ARG A 125 13.91 -19.20 12.45
CA ARG A 125 13.91 -19.29 13.93
C ARG A 125 13.14 -20.52 14.40
N GLN A 126 13.72 -21.70 14.17
CA GLN A 126 13.36 -22.92 14.88
C GLN A 126 13.44 -22.62 16.38
N ARG A 127 12.28 -22.55 17.05
CA ARG A 127 12.22 -22.60 18.51
C ARG A 127 12.78 -23.95 18.91
N ARG A 128 13.98 -24.00 19.48
CA ARG A 128 14.45 -25.18 20.21
C ARG A 128 13.46 -25.38 21.36
N PRO A 129 12.75 -26.52 21.45
CA PRO A 129 12.07 -26.88 22.68
C PRO A 129 13.16 -27.10 23.75
N MET A 130 12.96 -26.49 24.92
CA MET A 130 13.64 -26.89 26.15
C MET A 130 13.09 -28.23 26.63
#